data_AF-A0A8J2SFK3-F1
#
_entry.id   AF-A0A8J2SFK3-F1
#
_cell.length_a   1.000
_cell.length_b   1.000
_cell.length_c   1.000
_cell.angle_alpha   90.00
_cell.angle_beta   90.00
_cell.angle_gamma   90.00
#
_symmetry.space_group_name_H-M   'P 1'
#
loop_
_entity.id
_entity.type
_entity.pdbx_description
1 polymer ?
#
loop_
_entity_poly.entity_id
_entity_poly.type
_entity_poly.pdbx_seq_one_letter_code
_entity_poly.pdbx_strand_id
1 'polypeptide(L)'
;MPNSQDDIEALVTPAAAAAAEGVPHGAFLLTLALFVAPLVAALLREGIVVGTDESPRYVRRDCSAKGLAFWLLLCAALYAIQYVLARRRRWKHNEKTMARHKEDLLRQSLLCGLAYSSGVIGGRLDEAPLAFAAYVVAFTIGYCVLFELLRAGNVEFTANCVGNVYAVAVAVFAASLVGCLVAHTIFRIASIASVDPTAPSLADCAGVFLVIIAAHAALVLAPGAASAHFHHYYLGFVGSCLCTLATDTSMVAQAMLLGIYLHGTALFGVERVFYPEGGDAEPY
;
A
#
# COMPACT_ATOMS: atom_id res chain seq x y z
N MET A 1 -2.67 -46.77 -8.35
CA MET A 1 -3.50 -45.59 -8.07
C MET A 1 -4.09 -45.75 -6.68
N PRO A 2 -3.53 -45.10 -5.65
CA PRO A 2 -4.24 -44.93 -4.39
C PRO A 2 -5.18 -43.73 -4.54
N ASN A 3 -6.47 -44.00 -4.42
CA ASN A 3 -7.57 -43.05 -4.30
C ASN A 3 -7.99 -43.08 -2.82
N SER A 4 -7.35 -42.30 -1.96
CA SER A 4 -7.88 -42.02 -0.63
C SER A 4 -8.07 -40.53 -0.51
N GLN A 5 -9.29 -40.12 -0.17
CA GLN A 5 -9.64 -38.74 0.19
C GLN A 5 -8.63 -38.13 1.19
N ASP A 6 -7.99 -38.97 2.00
CA ASP A 6 -6.94 -38.63 2.97
C ASP A 6 -5.71 -37.94 2.35
N ASP A 7 -5.33 -38.28 1.11
CA ASP A 7 -4.18 -37.65 0.42
C ASP A 7 -4.53 -36.24 -0.10
N ILE A 8 -5.81 -36.01 -0.40
CA ILE A 8 -6.33 -34.67 -0.78
C ILE A 8 -6.55 -33.82 0.47
N GLU A 9 -7.04 -34.40 1.57
CA GLU A 9 -7.14 -33.70 2.86
C GLU A 9 -5.79 -33.25 3.38
N ALA A 10 -4.71 -34.02 3.18
CA ALA A 10 -3.35 -33.63 3.53
C ALA A 10 -2.78 -32.47 2.67
N LEU A 11 -3.31 -32.28 1.44
CA LEU A 11 -2.97 -31.15 0.57
C LEU A 11 -3.80 -29.89 0.87
N VAL A 12 -4.93 -30.04 1.58
CA VAL A 12 -5.89 -28.95 1.89
C VAL A 12 -5.84 -28.54 3.36
N THR A 13 -5.34 -29.39 4.25
CA THR A 13 -5.10 -29.01 5.65
C THR A 13 -3.77 -28.26 5.74
N PRO A 14 -3.77 -26.95 6.05
CA PRO A 14 -2.52 -26.28 6.36
C PRO A 14 -1.95 -27.00 7.58
N ALA A 15 -0.71 -27.51 7.44
CA ALA A 15 0.03 -28.06 8.57
C ALA A 15 -0.13 -27.07 9.71
N ALA A 16 -0.72 -27.53 10.83
CA ALA A 16 -0.96 -26.71 12.01
C ALA A 16 0.35 -26.03 12.37
N ALA A 17 0.48 -24.78 11.96
CA ALA A 17 1.73 -24.09 12.05
C ALA A 17 2.01 -23.92 13.54
N ALA A 18 3.10 -24.56 13.99
CA ALA A 18 3.52 -24.53 15.37
C ALA A 18 3.48 -23.07 15.84
N ALA A 19 2.77 -22.81 16.94
CA ALA A 19 2.67 -21.49 17.52
C ALA A 19 4.10 -20.96 17.69
N ALA A 20 4.45 -19.94 16.92
CA ALA A 20 5.77 -19.32 17.01
C ALA A 20 5.87 -18.71 18.41
N GLU A 21 6.59 -19.37 19.31
CA GLU A 21 6.97 -18.81 20.58
C GLU A 21 7.68 -17.46 20.33
N GLY A 22 7.08 -16.38 20.82
CA GLY A 22 7.83 -15.16 21.11
C GLY A 22 7.66 -13.96 20.17
N VAL A 23 6.54 -13.78 19.47
CA VAL A 23 6.15 -12.40 19.10
C VAL A 23 5.36 -11.76 20.22
N PRO A 24 5.87 -10.68 20.84
CA PRO A 24 5.10 -9.95 21.82
C PRO A 24 3.92 -9.33 21.07
N HIS A 25 2.71 -9.82 21.30
CA HIS A 25 1.49 -9.25 20.72
C HIS A 25 1.45 -7.73 20.96
N GLY A 26 1.95 -7.28 22.12
CA GLY A 26 2.13 -5.87 22.45
C GLY A 26 3.09 -5.12 21.52
N ALA A 27 4.17 -5.73 21.03
CA ALA A 27 5.09 -5.08 20.10
C ALA A 27 4.45 -4.86 18.72
N PHE A 28 3.68 -5.84 18.24
CA PHE A 28 2.89 -5.69 17.01
C PHE A 28 1.82 -4.60 17.16
N LEU A 29 1.00 -4.66 18.22
CA LEU A 29 -0.06 -3.68 18.47
C LEU A 29 0.49 -2.27 18.68
N LEU A 30 1.60 -2.13 19.40
CA LEU A 30 2.28 -0.84 19.57
C LEU A 30 2.82 -0.31 18.24
N THR A 31 3.45 -1.16 17.44
CA THR A 31 3.96 -0.77 16.12
C THR A 31 2.82 -0.35 15.20
N LEU A 32 1.71 -1.10 15.18
CA LEU A 32 0.51 -0.73 14.44
C LEU A 32 -0.07 0.61 14.93
N ALA A 33 -0.18 0.81 16.25
CA ALA A 33 -0.65 2.07 16.81
C ALA A 33 0.24 3.26 16.40
N LEU A 34 1.56 3.11 16.48
CA LEU A 34 2.52 4.13 16.04
C LEU A 34 2.47 4.37 14.53
N PHE A 35 2.27 3.32 13.75
CA PHE A 35 2.10 3.41 12.30
C PHE A 35 0.83 4.20 11.95
N VAL A 36 -0.24 4.06 12.73
CA VAL A 36 -1.54 4.70 12.43
C VAL A 36 -1.69 6.08 13.08
N ALA A 37 -0.93 6.36 14.14
CA ALA A 37 -1.01 7.59 14.92
C ALA A 37 -0.95 8.88 14.09
N PRO A 38 -0.07 9.04 13.08
CA PRO A 38 -0.04 10.27 12.28
C PRO A 38 -1.34 10.53 11.52
N LEU A 39 -1.98 9.46 11.03
CA LEU A 39 -3.25 9.59 10.30
C LEU A 39 -4.40 9.93 11.24
N VAL A 40 -4.47 9.27 12.41
CA VAL A 40 -5.47 9.59 13.44
C VAL A 40 -5.29 11.03 13.92
N ALA A 41 -4.06 11.48 14.13
CA ALA A 41 -3.78 12.86 14.51
C ALA A 41 -4.19 13.86 13.42
N ALA A 42 -4.02 13.54 12.14
CA ALA A 42 -4.51 14.36 11.03
C ALA A 42 -6.05 14.41 10.99
N LEU A 43 -6.71 13.26 11.11
CA LEU A 43 -8.17 13.15 11.17
C LEU A 43 -8.77 13.94 12.33
N LEU A 44 -8.17 13.84 13.52
CA LEU A 44 -8.63 14.58 14.71
C LEU A 44 -8.45 16.09 14.51
N ARG A 45 -7.30 16.53 13.99
CA ARG A 45 -7.05 17.95 13.71
C ARG A 45 -8.06 18.50 12.71
N GLU A 46 -8.35 17.76 11.64
CA GLU A 46 -9.32 18.20 10.63
C GLU A 46 -10.78 18.09 11.08
N GLY A 47 -11.13 17.05 11.85
CA GLY A 47 -12.46 16.87 12.42
C GLY A 47 -12.81 17.95 13.46
N ILE A 48 -11.81 18.48 14.16
CA ILE A 48 -11.95 19.64 15.06
C ILE A 48 -12.12 20.96 14.25
N VAL A 49 -11.70 20.97 12.97
CA VAL A 49 -11.68 22.15 12.08
C VAL A 49 -12.93 22.25 11.19
N VAL A 50 -13.99 21.45 11.43
CA VAL A 50 -15.32 21.57 10.79
C VAL A 50 -16.07 22.86 11.21
N GLY A 51 -15.35 23.91 11.59
CA GLY A 51 -15.85 25.25 11.92
C GLY A 51 -15.01 26.39 11.34
N THR A 52 -14.07 26.13 10.41
CA THR A 52 -13.30 27.22 9.76
C THR A 52 -13.74 27.38 8.31
N ASP A 53 -14.03 28.61 7.91
CA ASP A 53 -14.48 29.05 6.58
C ASP A 53 -13.47 28.82 5.42
N GLU A 54 -12.44 27.99 5.60
CA GLU A 54 -11.51 27.67 4.53
C GLU A 54 -12.14 26.68 3.54
N SER A 55 -12.34 27.14 2.30
CA SER A 55 -12.77 26.29 1.21
C SER A 55 -11.74 25.17 0.95
N PRO A 56 -12.18 23.91 0.78
CA PRO A 56 -11.25 22.83 0.48
C PRO A 56 -10.60 23.09 -0.89
N ARG A 57 -9.28 23.01 -0.95
CA ARG A 57 -8.49 23.19 -2.18
C ARG A 57 -7.97 21.84 -2.67
N TYR A 58 -7.80 21.70 -3.98
CA TYR A 58 -7.08 20.57 -4.57
C TYR A 58 -5.57 20.86 -4.58
N VAL A 59 -4.76 19.81 -4.49
CA VAL A 59 -3.30 19.92 -4.63
C VAL A 59 -2.95 20.55 -5.98
N ARG A 60 -2.02 21.51 -5.99
CA ARG A 60 -1.57 22.13 -7.25
C ARG A 60 -0.99 21.08 -8.19
N ARG A 61 -1.27 21.17 -9.50
CA ARG A 61 -0.72 20.23 -10.50
C ARG A 61 0.61 20.65 -11.08
N ASP A 62 1.19 21.74 -10.58
CA ASP A 62 2.52 22.18 -11.01
C ASP A 62 3.54 21.11 -10.62
N CYS A 63 4.49 20.85 -11.52
CA CYS A 63 5.48 19.80 -11.37
C CYS A 63 6.82 20.30 -11.90
N SER A 64 7.88 20.17 -11.10
CA SER A 64 9.23 20.55 -11.52
C SER A 64 10.08 19.35 -11.94
N ALA A 65 10.93 19.51 -12.96
CA ALA A 65 11.87 18.45 -13.36
C ALA A 65 12.83 18.07 -12.22
N LYS A 66 13.22 19.05 -11.39
CA LYS A 66 14.06 18.82 -10.20
C LYS A 66 13.30 18.01 -9.14
N GLY A 67 12.03 18.32 -8.89
CA GLY A 67 11.19 17.57 -7.97
C GLY A 67 10.93 16.14 -8.44
N LEU A 68 10.72 15.93 -9.75
CA LEU A 68 10.62 14.60 -10.34
C LEU A 68 11.90 13.80 -10.12
N ALA A 69 13.06 14.39 -10.39
CA ALA A 69 14.35 13.74 -10.17
C ALA A 69 14.56 13.37 -8.70
N PHE A 70 14.26 14.31 -7.78
CA PHE A 70 14.32 14.05 -6.34
C PHE A 70 13.40 12.88 -5.93
N TRP A 71 12.16 12.86 -6.42
CA TRP A 71 11.19 11.82 -6.12
C TRP A 71 11.63 10.44 -6.60
N LEU A 72 12.09 10.34 -7.85
CA LEU A 72 12.57 9.08 -8.42
C LEU A 72 13.83 8.57 -7.70
N LEU A 73 14.74 9.47 -7.31
CA LEU A 73 15.91 9.12 -6.51
C LEU A 73 15.52 8.62 -5.11
N LEU A 74 14.53 9.24 -4.47
CA LEU A 74 14.00 8.78 -3.18
C LEU A 74 13.40 7.38 -3.29
N CYS A 75 12.58 7.14 -4.31
CA CYS A 75 12.00 5.85 -4.65
C CYS A 75 13.07 4.76 -4.83
N ALA A 76 14.13 5.04 -5.59
CA ALA A 76 15.24 4.12 -5.82
C ALA A 76 16.05 3.87 -4.55
N ALA A 77 16.31 4.91 -3.75
CA ALA A 77 17.01 4.80 -2.48
C ALA A 77 16.23 3.92 -1.49
N LEU A 78 14.92 4.13 -1.38
CA LEU A 78 14.04 3.31 -0.53
C LEU A 78 14.01 1.86 -0.99
N TYR A 79 13.99 1.59 -2.29
CA TYR A 79 14.09 0.23 -2.82
C TYR A 79 15.39 -0.45 -2.35
N ALA A 80 16.53 0.23 -2.54
CA ALA A 80 17.84 -0.29 -2.16
C ALA A 80 17.99 -0.51 -0.64
N ILE A 81 17.55 0.47 0.16
CA ILE A 81 17.59 0.39 1.63
C ILE A 81 16.78 -0.80 2.11
N GLN A 82 15.54 -0.96 1.64
CA GLN A 82 14.68 -2.06 2.05
C GLN A 82 15.26 -3.42 1.68
N TYR A 83 15.81 -3.55 0.47
CA TYR A 83 16.45 -4.78 0.04
C TYR A 83 17.67 -5.13 0.92
N VAL A 84 18.53 -4.15 1.22
CA VAL A 84 19.70 -4.35 2.10
C VAL A 84 19.26 -4.71 3.52
N LEU A 85 18.26 -4.01 4.07
CA LEU A 85 17.70 -4.31 5.39
C LEU A 85 17.13 -5.72 5.44
N ALA A 86 16.32 -6.09 4.45
CA ALA A 86 15.71 -7.40 4.39
C ALA A 86 16.76 -8.52 4.31
N ARG A 87 17.79 -8.34 3.48
CA ARG A 87 18.90 -9.30 3.35
C ARG A 87 19.72 -9.41 4.65
N ARG A 88 20.07 -8.29 5.28
CA ARG A 88 20.86 -8.28 6.53
C ARG A 88 20.10 -8.88 7.72
N ARG A 89 18.79 -8.63 7.80
CA ARG A 89 17.93 -9.11 8.88
C ARG A 89 17.28 -10.47 8.59
N ARG A 90 17.55 -11.06 7.42
CA ARG A 90 16.92 -12.31 6.94
C ARG A 90 15.39 -12.22 6.99
N TRP A 91 14.85 -11.06 6.63
CA TRP A 91 13.42 -10.83 6.47
C TRP A 91 12.89 -11.58 5.26
N LYS A 92 11.59 -11.90 5.26
CA LYS A 92 10.96 -12.60 4.15
C LYS A 92 10.87 -11.66 2.96
N HIS A 93 11.44 -12.08 1.84
CA HIS A 93 11.38 -11.37 0.57
C HIS A 93 11.52 -12.38 -0.56
N ASN A 94 11.11 -12.00 -1.76
CA ASN A 94 11.34 -12.81 -2.95
C ASN A 94 12.81 -12.69 -3.35
N GLU A 95 13.47 -13.83 -3.55
CA GLU A 95 14.77 -13.84 -4.23
C GLU A 95 14.57 -13.43 -5.69
N LYS A 96 15.36 -12.44 -6.11
CA LYS A 96 15.24 -11.78 -7.41
C LYS A 96 16.56 -11.84 -8.14
N THR A 97 16.49 -12.14 -9.43
CA THR A 97 17.63 -11.97 -10.33
C THR A 97 17.89 -10.48 -10.54
N MET A 98 19.07 -10.12 -11.05
CA MET A 98 19.37 -8.74 -11.42
C MET A 98 18.39 -8.18 -12.46
N ALA A 99 17.87 -9.02 -13.35
CA ALA A 99 16.85 -8.61 -14.32
C ALA A 99 15.54 -8.21 -13.63
N ARG A 100 15.05 -9.02 -12.67
CA ARG A 100 13.84 -8.72 -11.89
C ARG A 100 13.98 -7.43 -11.07
N HIS A 101 15.16 -7.19 -10.47
CA HIS A 101 15.42 -5.93 -9.77
C HIS A 101 15.34 -4.71 -10.69
N LYS A 102 15.88 -4.81 -11.92
CA LYS A 102 15.81 -3.73 -12.91
C LYS A 102 14.37 -3.48 -13.36
N GLU A 103 13.59 -4.54 -13.57
CA GLU A 103 12.19 -4.45 -13.96
C GLU A 103 11.34 -3.76 -12.88
N ASP A 104 11.50 -4.16 -11.61
CA ASP A 104 10.81 -3.52 -10.48
C ASP A 104 11.11 -2.02 -10.43
N LEU A 105 12.39 -1.64 -10.52
CA LEU A 105 12.82 -0.25 -10.48
C LEU A 105 12.28 0.54 -11.66
N LEU A 106 12.25 -0.05 -12.86
CA LEU A 106 11.69 0.58 -14.05
C LEU A 106 10.18 0.80 -13.90
N ARG A 107 9.44 -0.22 -13.44
CA ARG A 107 8.00 -0.14 -13.21
C ARG A 107 7.66 0.88 -12.13
N GLN A 108 8.39 0.85 -11.02
CA GLN A 108 8.24 1.81 -9.93
C GLN A 108 8.52 3.23 -10.45
N SER A 109 9.59 3.42 -11.22
CA SER A 109 9.92 4.73 -11.79
C SER A 109 8.86 5.23 -12.76
N LEU A 110 8.30 4.35 -13.60
CA LEU A 110 7.23 4.71 -14.52
C LEU A 110 5.96 5.13 -13.78
N LEU A 111 5.49 4.30 -12.85
CA LEU A 111 4.25 4.55 -12.11
C LEU A 111 4.38 5.77 -11.19
N CYS A 112 5.45 5.85 -10.40
CA CYS A 112 5.72 7.00 -9.54
C CYS A 112 5.99 8.28 -10.34
N GLY A 113 6.63 8.17 -11.50
CA GLY A 113 6.88 9.29 -12.41
C GLY A 113 5.60 9.82 -13.05
N LEU A 114 4.71 8.93 -13.50
CA LEU A 114 3.39 9.30 -14.02
C LEU A 114 2.53 9.95 -12.93
N ALA A 115 2.49 9.38 -11.72
CA ALA A 115 1.78 9.96 -10.59
C ALA A 115 2.37 11.31 -10.11
N TYR A 116 3.68 11.49 -10.24
CA TYR A 116 4.29 12.80 -10.04
C TYR A 116 3.82 13.78 -11.11
N SER A 117 3.96 13.40 -12.39
CA SER A 117 3.73 14.29 -13.54
C SER A 117 2.25 14.65 -13.74
N SER A 118 1.32 13.84 -13.24
CA SER A 118 -0.10 14.16 -13.20
C SER A 118 -0.48 15.18 -12.10
N GLY A 119 0.51 15.61 -11.29
CA GLY A 119 0.32 16.52 -10.18
C GLY A 119 -0.16 15.85 -8.88
N VAL A 120 -0.50 14.56 -8.92
CA VAL A 120 -1.01 13.80 -7.76
C VAL A 120 0.02 13.75 -6.64
N ILE A 121 1.28 13.47 -6.99
CA ILE A 121 2.43 13.52 -6.06
C ILE A 121 3.20 14.83 -6.23
N GLY A 122 3.27 15.36 -7.46
CA GLY A 122 4.05 16.54 -7.80
C GLY A 122 3.73 17.75 -6.92
N GLY A 123 2.45 18.08 -6.78
CA GLY A 123 2.05 19.24 -5.98
C GLY A 123 2.37 19.11 -4.50
N ARG A 124 2.33 17.89 -3.93
CA ARG A 124 2.71 17.66 -2.52
C ARG A 124 4.18 17.92 -2.28
N LEU A 125 5.02 17.45 -3.20
CA LEU A 125 6.46 17.63 -3.10
C LEU A 125 6.86 19.08 -3.37
N ASP A 126 6.10 19.82 -4.17
CA ASP A 126 6.37 21.24 -4.39
C ASP A 126 5.84 22.10 -3.22
N GLU A 127 4.71 21.75 -2.59
CA GLU A 127 4.13 22.45 -1.43
C GLU A 127 4.86 22.15 -0.11
N ALA A 128 5.17 20.88 0.16
CA ALA A 128 5.73 20.41 1.44
C ALA A 128 6.79 19.30 1.23
N PRO A 129 7.89 19.57 0.50
CA PRO A 129 8.84 18.56 0.02
C PRO A 129 9.36 17.64 1.12
N LEU A 130 9.87 18.26 2.20
CA LEU A 130 10.53 17.53 3.27
C LEU A 130 9.54 16.76 4.16
N ALA A 131 8.38 17.37 4.46
CA ALA A 131 7.37 16.74 5.31
C ALA A 131 6.76 15.52 4.61
N PHE A 132 6.34 15.67 3.35
CA PHE A 132 5.77 14.57 2.59
C PHE A 132 6.78 13.44 2.35
N ALA A 133 8.01 13.78 1.94
CA ALA A 133 9.07 12.78 1.77
C ALA A 133 9.39 12.04 3.07
N ALA A 134 9.45 12.74 4.21
CA ALA A 134 9.68 12.13 5.50
C ALA A 134 8.57 11.14 5.89
N TYR A 135 7.29 11.49 5.65
CA TYR A 135 6.19 10.57 5.86
C TYR A 135 6.31 9.33 4.98
N VAL A 136 6.60 9.49 3.68
CA VAL A 136 6.78 8.34 2.76
C VAL A 136 7.87 7.42 3.29
N VAL A 137 9.03 7.95 3.66
CA VAL A 137 10.14 7.16 4.24
C VAL A 137 9.70 6.45 5.52
N ALA A 138 9.07 7.17 6.46
CA ALA A 138 8.64 6.62 7.73
C ALA A 138 7.62 5.49 7.54
N PHE A 139 6.65 5.65 6.65
CA PHE A 139 5.65 4.62 6.36
C PHE A 139 6.25 3.44 5.60
N THR A 140 7.16 3.65 4.66
CA THR A 140 7.86 2.55 3.98
C THR A 140 8.62 1.67 4.98
N ILE A 141 9.43 2.27 5.85
CA ILE A 141 10.23 1.53 6.83
C ILE A 141 9.32 0.94 7.93
N GLY A 142 8.36 1.71 8.43
CA GLY A 142 7.41 1.27 9.43
C GLY A 142 6.60 0.06 8.97
N TYR A 143 6.18 0.06 7.70
CA TYR A 143 5.46 -1.07 7.12
C TYR A 143 6.34 -2.31 6.97
N CYS A 144 7.64 -2.17 6.68
CA CYS A 144 8.58 -3.30 6.72
C CYS A 144 8.61 -3.97 8.10
N VAL A 145 8.69 -3.18 9.17
CA VAL A 145 8.71 -3.70 10.54
C VAL A 145 7.39 -4.37 10.88
N LEU A 146 6.27 -3.74 10.54
CA LEU A 146 4.93 -4.28 10.78
C LEU A 146 4.73 -5.63 10.08
N PHE A 147 5.15 -5.73 8.82
CA PHE A 147 5.07 -6.95 8.03
C PHE A 147 5.89 -8.09 8.65
N GLU A 148 7.11 -7.82 9.11
CA GLU A 148 7.95 -8.85 9.75
C GLU A 148 7.39 -9.29 11.11
N LEU A 149 6.79 -8.38 11.88
CA LEU A 149 6.11 -8.74 13.13
C LEU A 149 4.87 -9.62 12.87
N LEU A 150 4.10 -9.35 11.81
CA LEU A 150 2.99 -10.21 11.39
C LEU A 150 3.46 -11.61 11.00
N ARG A 151 4.57 -11.69 10.25
CA ARG A 151 5.16 -12.98 9.88
C ARG A 151 5.61 -13.75 11.10
N ALA A 152 6.32 -13.11 12.01
CA ALA A 152 6.80 -13.77 13.22
C ALA A 152 5.62 -14.23 14.10
N GLY A 153 4.48 -13.52 14.05
CA GLY A 153 3.22 -13.93 14.69
C GLY A 153 2.44 -15.00 13.93
N ASN A 154 3.00 -15.53 12.83
CA ASN A 154 2.43 -16.55 11.98
C ASN A 154 1.00 -16.23 11.50
N VAL A 155 0.80 -14.99 11.07
CA VAL A 155 -0.50 -14.49 10.61
C VAL A 155 -0.68 -14.85 9.13
N GLU A 156 -1.34 -15.96 8.86
CA GLU A 156 -1.78 -16.31 7.51
C GLU A 156 -3.20 -15.78 7.26
N PHE A 157 -3.36 -14.99 6.19
CA PHE A 157 -4.68 -14.59 5.68
C PHE A 157 -5.29 -15.75 4.89
N THR A 158 -5.94 -16.68 5.58
CA THR A 158 -6.71 -17.77 4.96
C THR A 158 -8.21 -17.46 5.00
N ALA A 159 -9.06 -18.20 4.28
CA ALA A 159 -10.51 -18.06 4.36
C ALA A 159 -11.07 -18.18 5.82
N ASN A 160 -10.28 -18.74 6.74
CA ASN A 160 -10.58 -18.86 8.16
C ASN A 160 -10.12 -17.65 9.01
N CYS A 161 -9.97 -16.46 8.41
CA CYS A 161 -9.54 -15.21 9.09
C CYS A 161 -10.26 -14.95 10.43
N VAL A 162 -11.52 -15.37 10.58
CA VAL A 162 -12.33 -15.17 11.80
C VAL A 162 -11.70 -15.80 13.05
N GLY A 163 -10.88 -16.85 12.90
CA GLY A 163 -10.18 -17.50 14.02
C GLY A 163 -8.83 -16.86 14.40
N ASN A 164 -8.34 -15.88 13.65
CA ASN A 164 -7.02 -15.28 13.84
C ASN A 164 -7.16 -13.79 14.21
N VAL A 165 -6.98 -13.47 15.49
CA VAL A 165 -7.13 -12.10 16.03
C VAL A 165 -6.27 -11.06 15.30
N TYR A 166 -5.09 -11.45 14.79
CA TYR A 166 -4.22 -10.56 14.05
C TYR A 166 -4.71 -10.30 12.63
N ALA A 167 -5.20 -11.35 11.94
CA ALA A 167 -5.78 -11.22 10.63
C ALA A 167 -7.04 -10.33 10.69
N VAL A 168 -7.88 -10.54 11.71
CA VAL A 168 -9.03 -9.67 11.99
C VAL A 168 -8.59 -8.24 12.30
N ALA A 169 -7.58 -8.03 13.16
CA ALA A 169 -7.10 -6.69 13.50
C ALA A 169 -6.57 -5.94 12.27
N VAL A 170 -5.79 -6.59 11.41
CA VAL A 170 -5.28 -5.99 10.17
C VAL A 170 -6.41 -5.77 9.16
N ALA A 171 -7.35 -6.69 9.02
CA ALA A 171 -8.49 -6.53 8.12
C ALA A 171 -9.40 -5.37 8.57
N VAL A 172 -9.71 -5.28 9.86
CA VAL A 172 -10.46 -4.17 10.46
C VAL A 172 -9.70 -2.86 10.27
N PHE A 173 -8.38 -2.85 10.50
CA PHE A 173 -7.56 -1.67 10.25
C PHE A 173 -7.60 -1.23 8.78
N ALA A 174 -7.37 -2.16 7.84
CA ALA A 174 -7.37 -1.87 6.41
C ALA A 174 -8.75 -1.37 5.94
N ALA A 175 -9.83 -2.05 6.37
CA ALA A 175 -11.20 -1.65 6.07
C ALA A 175 -11.56 -0.28 6.68
N SER A 176 -11.13 0.00 7.91
CA SER A 176 -11.36 1.28 8.58
C SER A 176 -10.58 2.40 7.89
N LEU A 177 -9.31 2.15 7.52
CA LEU A 177 -8.48 3.09 6.78
C LEU A 177 -9.14 3.45 5.44
N VAL A 178 -9.50 2.46 4.63
CA VAL A 178 -10.17 2.68 3.35
C VAL A 178 -11.51 3.37 3.56
N GLY A 179 -12.34 2.90 4.49
CA GLY A 179 -13.64 3.47 4.81
C GLY A 179 -13.57 4.94 5.22
N CYS A 180 -12.65 5.29 6.13
CA CYS A 180 -12.41 6.67 6.54
C CYS A 180 -11.95 7.55 5.38
N LEU A 181 -11.06 7.06 4.51
CA LEU A 181 -10.58 7.82 3.36
C LEU A 181 -11.67 8.04 2.33
N VAL A 182 -12.47 7.02 2.03
CA VAL A 182 -13.62 7.15 1.12
C VAL A 182 -14.63 8.13 1.70
N ALA A 183 -15.01 7.97 2.97
CA ALA A 183 -15.97 8.86 3.63
C ALA A 183 -15.48 10.33 3.66
N HIS A 184 -14.22 10.56 4.03
CA HIS A 184 -13.62 11.89 4.05
C HIS A 184 -13.58 12.50 2.64
N THR A 185 -13.20 11.72 1.64
CA THR A 185 -13.13 12.16 0.23
C THR A 185 -14.52 12.54 -0.29
N ILE A 186 -15.53 11.69 -0.06
CA ILE A 186 -16.92 11.95 -0.45
C ILE A 186 -17.43 13.24 0.23
N PHE A 187 -17.25 13.36 1.55
CA PHE A 187 -17.71 14.53 2.31
C PHE A 187 -17.09 15.82 1.77
N ARG A 188 -15.77 15.83 1.54
CA ARG A 188 -15.07 17.01 1.04
C ARG A 188 -15.47 17.38 -0.39
N ILE A 189 -15.57 16.40 -1.30
CA ILE A 189 -16.02 16.67 -2.67
C ILE A 189 -17.44 17.23 -2.68
N ALA A 190 -18.35 16.63 -1.91
CA ALA A 190 -19.72 17.11 -1.78
C ALA A 190 -19.78 18.55 -1.24
N SER A 191 -18.93 18.87 -0.26
CA SER A 191 -18.82 20.21 0.31
C SER A 191 -18.20 21.23 -0.65
N ILE A 192 -17.30 20.83 -1.58
CA ILE A 192 -16.77 21.75 -2.59
C ILE A 192 -17.83 21.98 -3.67
N ALA A 193 -18.45 20.90 -4.17
CA ALA A 193 -19.46 20.97 -5.22
C ALA A 193 -20.71 21.78 -4.80
N SER A 194 -20.98 21.89 -3.49
CA SER A 194 -22.07 22.73 -2.99
C SER A 194 -21.78 24.24 -3.05
N VAL A 195 -20.51 24.64 -3.15
CA VAL A 195 -20.08 26.06 -3.16
C VAL A 195 -19.41 26.49 -4.47
N ASP A 196 -18.86 25.55 -5.25
CA ASP A 196 -18.25 25.77 -6.56
C ASP A 196 -18.91 24.86 -7.62
N PRO A 197 -19.77 25.43 -8.50
CA PRO A 197 -20.44 24.69 -9.56
C PRO A 197 -19.50 24.10 -10.62
N THR A 198 -18.24 24.55 -10.66
CA THR A 198 -17.21 24.07 -11.60
C THR A 198 -16.36 22.94 -11.01
N ALA A 199 -16.54 22.64 -9.72
CA ALA A 199 -15.82 21.58 -9.06
C ALA A 199 -16.28 20.19 -9.53
N PRO A 200 -15.39 19.18 -9.50
CA PRO A 200 -15.75 17.80 -9.78
C PRO A 200 -16.91 17.34 -8.88
N SER A 201 -17.93 16.77 -9.49
CA SER A 201 -19.05 16.18 -8.76
C SER A 201 -18.65 14.83 -8.13
N LEU A 202 -19.48 14.35 -7.20
CA LEU A 202 -19.36 12.98 -6.71
C LEU A 202 -19.47 11.95 -7.84
N ALA A 203 -20.25 12.25 -8.89
CA ALA A 203 -20.40 11.35 -10.04
C ALA A 203 -19.07 11.23 -10.83
N ASP A 204 -18.32 12.32 -10.95
CA ASP A 204 -16.99 12.31 -11.60
C ASP A 204 -15.99 11.43 -10.82
N CYS A 205 -16.13 11.40 -9.50
CA CYS A 205 -15.28 10.59 -8.63
C CYS A 205 -15.77 9.13 -8.50
N ALA A 206 -17.07 8.88 -8.64
CA ALA A 206 -17.67 7.55 -8.61
C ALA A 206 -17.12 6.65 -9.73
N GLY A 207 -16.84 7.21 -10.90
CA GLY A 207 -16.17 6.48 -12.00
C GLY A 207 -14.81 5.92 -11.59
N VAL A 208 -14.03 6.67 -10.80
CA VAL A 208 -12.73 6.21 -10.30
C VAL A 208 -12.90 5.09 -9.27
N PHE A 209 -13.84 5.22 -8.33
CA PHE A 209 -14.14 4.14 -7.37
C PHE A 209 -14.64 2.87 -8.06
N LEU A 210 -15.47 3.00 -9.10
CA LEU A 210 -15.96 1.88 -9.90
C LEU A 210 -14.83 1.19 -10.69
N VAL A 211 -13.90 1.94 -11.26
CA VAL A 211 -12.70 1.36 -11.91
C VAL A 211 -11.86 0.58 -10.90
N ILE A 212 -11.75 1.05 -9.67
CA ILE A 212 -11.02 0.35 -8.60
C ILE A 212 -11.74 -0.94 -8.23
N ILE A 213 -13.05 -0.90 -8.00
CA ILE A 213 -13.86 -2.08 -7.70
C ILE A 213 -13.81 -3.07 -8.86
N ALA A 214 -13.91 -2.60 -10.11
CA ALA A 214 -13.84 -3.41 -11.31
C ALA A 214 -12.45 -4.03 -11.50
N ALA A 215 -11.38 -3.28 -11.24
CA ALA A 215 -10.03 -3.81 -11.22
C ALA A 215 -9.93 -4.90 -10.13
N HIS A 216 -10.40 -4.68 -8.91
CA HIS A 216 -10.42 -5.72 -7.87
C HIS A 216 -11.22 -6.95 -8.28
N ALA A 217 -12.42 -6.76 -8.83
CA ALA A 217 -13.28 -7.86 -9.26
C ALA A 217 -12.61 -8.66 -10.38
N ALA A 218 -12.06 -8.00 -11.39
CA ALA A 218 -11.32 -8.65 -12.48
C ALA A 218 -10.10 -9.43 -11.97
N LEU A 219 -9.44 -8.93 -10.92
CA LEU A 219 -8.23 -9.50 -10.35
C LEU A 219 -8.50 -10.66 -9.36
N VAL A 220 -9.59 -10.58 -8.58
CA VAL A 220 -10.04 -11.63 -7.65
C VAL A 220 -10.76 -12.75 -8.40
N LEU A 221 -11.50 -12.41 -9.46
CA LEU A 221 -12.28 -13.36 -10.27
C LEU A 221 -11.50 -13.88 -11.48
N ALA A 222 -10.22 -13.51 -11.64
CA ALA A 222 -9.37 -14.03 -12.72
C ALA A 222 -9.18 -15.55 -12.56
N PRO A 223 -9.39 -16.36 -13.62
CA PRO A 223 -9.28 -17.81 -13.53
C PRO A 223 -7.83 -18.30 -13.38
N GLY A 224 -7.64 -19.40 -12.64
CA GLY A 224 -6.36 -20.12 -12.46
C GLY A 224 -5.59 -19.76 -11.18
N ALA A 225 -4.29 -20.11 -11.12
CA ALA A 225 -3.34 -19.61 -10.10
C ALA A 225 -3.11 -18.08 -10.19
N ALA A 226 -3.71 -17.45 -11.22
CA ALA A 226 -3.90 -16.00 -11.34
C ALA A 226 -5.06 -15.47 -10.48
N SER A 227 -5.77 -16.32 -9.73
CA SER A 227 -6.52 -15.96 -8.52
C SER A 227 -5.51 -15.47 -7.49
N ALA A 228 -5.03 -14.28 -7.78
CA ALA A 228 -3.70 -13.91 -7.41
C ALA A 228 -3.65 -13.77 -5.90
N HIS A 229 -2.54 -14.26 -5.37
CA HIS A 229 -1.93 -13.68 -4.18
C HIS A 229 -1.56 -12.23 -4.53
N PHE A 230 -2.57 -11.39 -4.78
CA PHE A 230 -2.43 -10.00 -5.15
C PHE A 230 -1.77 -9.35 -3.97
N HIS A 231 -0.48 -9.10 -4.11
CA HIS A 231 0.22 -8.37 -3.10
C HIS A 231 -0.47 -7.00 -2.99
N HIS A 232 -1.02 -6.73 -1.82
CA HIS A 232 -1.91 -5.60 -1.55
C HIS A 232 -1.23 -4.23 -1.78
N TYR A 233 0.06 -4.23 -2.14
CA TYR A 233 0.85 -3.06 -2.49
C TYR A 233 0.35 -2.33 -3.74
N TYR A 234 -0.22 -3.02 -4.75
CA TYR A 234 -0.83 -2.33 -5.91
C TYR A 234 -2.02 -1.47 -5.49
N LEU A 235 -2.78 -1.93 -4.48
CA LEU A 235 -3.89 -1.17 -3.92
C LEU A 235 -3.39 0.07 -3.16
N GLY A 236 -2.25 -0.05 -2.50
CA GLY A 236 -1.53 1.10 -1.95
C GLY A 236 -1.27 2.16 -3.01
N PHE A 237 -0.76 1.78 -4.19
CA PHE A 237 -0.52 2.75 -5.26
C PHE A 237 -1.81 3.41 -5.73
N VAL A 238 -2.81 2.61 -6.08
CA VAL A 238 -4.09 3.12 -6.61
C VAL A 238 -4.80 4.00 -5.58
N GLY A 239 -4.85 3.59 -4.31
CA GLY A 239 -5.42 4.37 -3.22
C GLY A 239 -4.67 5.69 -2.99
N SER A 240 -3.34 5.69 -3.14
CA SER A 240 -2.56 6.92 -3.03
C SER A 240 -2.92 7.95 -4.11
N CYS A 241 -3.32 7.49 -5.30
CA CYS A 241 -3.75 8.37 -6.37
C CYS A 241 -5.10 9.05 -6.11
N LEU A 242 -5.89 8.54 -5.16
CA LEU A 242 -7.16 9.14 -4.75
C LEU A 242 -6.98 10.28 -3.74
N CYS A 243 -5.80 10.40 -3.14
CA CYS A 243 -5.54 11.36 -2.09
C CYS A 243 -5.18 12.75 -2.64
N THR A 244 -6.15 13.39 -3.31
CA THR A 244 -5.95 14.61 -4.12
C THR A 244 -6.33 15.92 -3.43
N LEU A 245 -6.91 15.85 -2.23
CA LEU A 245 -7.38 17.02 -1.48
C LEU A 245 -6.20 17.67 -0.74
N ALA A 246 -6.05 18.99 -0.76
CA ALA A 246 -4.99 19.71 -0.06
C ALA A 246 -5.23 19.79 1.46
N THR A 247 -5.34 18.63 2.11
CA THR A 247 -5.51 18.47 3.55
C THR A 247 -4.40 17.59 4.13
N ASP A 248 -4.16 17.69 5.43
CA ASP A 248 -3.19 16.88 6.18
C ASP A 248 -3.56 15.40 6.16
N THR A 249 -4.84 15.06 6.37
CA THR A 249 -5.37 13.70 6.32
C THR A 249 -5.05 13.08 4.97
N SER A 250 -5.35 13.80 3.89
CA SER A 250 -5.10 13.32 2.54
C SER A 250 -3.61 13.17 2.27
N MET A 251 -2.76 14.09 2.72
CA MET A 251 -1.31 14.01 2.59
C MET A 251 -0.72 12.78 3.32
N VAL A 252 -1.10 12.60 4.59
CA VAL A 252 -0.59 11.51 5.43
C VAL A 252 -1.07 10.16 4.90
N ALA A 253 -2.33 10.06 4.48
CA ALA A 253 -2.88 8.86 3.86
C ALA A 253 -2.18 8.52 2.55
N GLN A 254 -1.94 9.52 1.69
CA GLN A 254 -1.19 9.33 0.45
C GLN A 254 0.20 8.76 0.71
N ALA A 255 0.91 9.36 1.67
CA ALA A 255 2.25 8.92 2.06
C ALA A 255 2.25 7.50 2.65
N MET A 256 1.25 7.16 3.47
CA MET A 256 1.08 5.81 4.04
C MET A 256 0.86 4.76 2.94
N LEU A 257 -0.05 5.04 2.01
CA LEU A 257 -0.39 4.16 0.90
C LEU A 257 0.77 4.00 -0.10
N LEU A 258 1.50 5.08 -0.40
CA LEU A 258 2.76 5.02 -1.14
C LEU A 258 3.81 4.20 -0.40
N GLY A 259 3.91 4.34 0.92
CA GLY A 259 4.84 3.57 1.74
C GLY A 259 4.62 2.06 1.60
N ILE A 260 3.35 1.63 1.66
CA ILE A 260 2.92 0.24 1.44
C ILE A 260 3.26 -0.23 0.02
N TYR A 261 2.99 0.61 -0.99
CA TYR A 261 3.31 0.31 -2.39
C TYR A 261 4.81 0.09 -2.61
N LEU A 262 5.65 1.02 -2.13
CA LEU A 262 7.09 0.99 -2.29
C LEU A 262 7.72 -0.20 -1.56
N HIS A 263 7.19 -0.55 -0.39
CA HIS A 263 7.59 -1.77 0.31
C HIS A 263 7.30 -3.03 -0.48
N GLY A 264 6.06 -3.16 -0.94
CA GLY A 264 5.67 -4.37 -1.65
C GLY A 264 6.41 -4.54 -2.97
N THR A 265 6.65 -3.45 -3.70
CA THR A 265 7.49 -3.49 -4.91
C THR A 265 8.91 -3.94 -4.58
N ALA A 266 9.52 -3.38 -3.53
CA ALA A 266 10.89 -3.72 -3.14
C ALA A 266 11.07 -5.18 -2.74
N LEU A 267 10.21 -5.69 -1.85
CA LEU A 267 10.39 -7.04 -1.28
C LEU A 267 9.68 -8.14 -2.07
N PHE A 268 8.59 -7.82 -2.77
CA PHE A 268 7.69 -8.79 -3.38
C PHE A 268 7.31 -8.50 -4.84
N GLY A 269 7.86 -7.44 -5.45
CA GLY A 269 7.75 -7.13 -6.87
C GLY A 269 8.01 -8.31 -7.81
N VAL A 270 7.76 -8.09 -9.11
CA VAL A 270 7.48 -9.06 -10.19
C VAL A 270 7.58 -10.54 -9.76
N GLU A 271 6.40 -11.15 -9.63
CA GLU A 271 6.24 -12.53 -9.21
C GLU A 271 6.80 -13.53 -10.23
N ARG A 272 7.18 -14.71 -9.73
CA ARG A 272 7.65 -15.83 -10.57
C ARG A 272 6.64 -16.23 -11.63
N VAL A 273 5.35 -15.93 -11.48
CA VAL A 273 4.27 -16.25 -12.44
C VAL A 273 4.54 -15.66 -13.84
N PHE A 274 5.27 -14.55 -13.94
CA PHE A 274 5.64 -13.94 -15.23
C PHE A 274 6.88 -14.58 -15.88
N TYR A 275 7.50 -15.54 -15.22
CA TYR A 275 8.69 -16.24 -15.67
C TYR A 275 8.41 -17.75 -15.70
N PRO A 276 8.77 -18.46 -16.78
CA PRO A 276 8.56 -19.89 -16.84
C PRO A 276 9.30 -20.59 -15.69
N GLU A 277 8.62 -21.51 -15.01
CA GLU A 277 9.22 -22.44 -14.05
C GLU A 277 10.27 -23.27 -14.79
N GLY A 278 11.54 -22.91 -14.64
CA GLY A 278 12.65 -23.54 -15.38
C GLY A 278 13.82 -22.62 -15.74
N GLY A 279 13.69 -21.30 -15.55
CA GLY A 279 14.78 -20.35 -15.80
C GLY A 279 15.81 -20.21 -14.66
N ASP A 280 15.65 -20.91 -13.54
CA ASP A 280 16.51 -20.78 -12.35
C ASP A 280 17.81 -21.60 -12.44
N ALA A 281 18.21 -22.04 -13.64
CA ALA A 281 19.52 -22.61 -13.90
C ALA A 281 20.27 -21.72 -14.89
N GLU A 282 21.00 -20.72 -14.40
CA GLU A 282 22.46 -20.59 -14.62
C GLU A 282 23.01 -19.47 -13.72
N PRO A 283 24.06 -19.73 -12.92
CA PRO A 283 24.86 -18.69 -12.32
C PRO A 283 25.87 -18.16 -13.36
N TYR A 284 25.80 -16.87 -13.66
CA TYR A 284 26.97 -16.09 -14.11
C TYR A 284 27.30 -15.06 -13.04
#